data_AF-A0A2A5WNZ4-F1
#
_entry.id   AF-A0A2A5WNZ4-F1
#
_cell.length_a   1.000
_cell.length_b   1.000
_cell.length_c   1.000
_cell.angle_alpha   90.00
_cell.angle_beta   90.00
_cell.angle_gamma   90.00
#
_symmetry.space_group_name_H-M   'P 1'
#
loop_
_entity.id
_entity.type
_entity.pdbx_description
1 polymer ?
#
loop_
_entity_poly.entity_id
_entity_poly.type
_entity_poly.pdbx_seq_one_letter_code
_entity_poly.pdbx_strand_id
1 'polypeptide(L)'
;MPFDDDAFDLILNQHGFFNIEEIKRTLVPGGVFLSQQVDGQNMADLARAFDVSYDSTYSRDEVCRNFGALGFDINRSETHECTNDFTDVGATVYLLTAIP
;
A
#
# COMPACT_ATOMS: atom_id res chain seq x y z
N MET A 1 17.15 1.77 -3.74
CA MET A 1 16.95 2.89 -4.70
C MET A 1 18.30 3.52 -4.96
N PRO A 2 18.67 3.88 -6.21
CA PRO A 2 20.02 4.37 -6.54
C PRO A 2 20.18 5.87 -6.25
N PHE A 3 19.74 6.30 -5.07
CA PHE A 3 19.88 7.68 -4.60
C PHE A 3 20.78 7.71 -3.38
N ASP A 4 21.47 8.82 -3.21
CA ASP A 4 22.29 9.11 -2.04
C ASP A 4 21.43 9.20 -0.77
N ASP A 5 22.10 9.16 0.39
CA ASP A 5 21.45 9.40 1.66
C ASP A 5 20.92 10.84 1.72
N ASP A 6 19.83 11.07 2.44
CA ASP A 6 19.24 12.42 2.63
C ASP A 6 18.97 13.17 1.31
N ALA A 7 18.59 12.46 0.25
CA ALA A 7 18.39 13.01 -1.08
C ALA A 7 17.06 13.76 -1.27
N PHE A 8 16.05 13.51 -0.43
CA PHE A 8 14.70 14.03 -0.63
C PHE A 8 14.09 14.63 0.64
N ASP A 9 13.42 15.78 0.49
CA ASP A 9 12.55 16.35 1.51
C ASP A 9 11.15 15.69 1.55
N LEU A 10 10.70 15.16 0.41
CA LEU A 10 9.39 14.53 0.23
C LEU A 10 9.49 13.31 -0.68
N ILE A 11 8.98 12.17 -0.21
CA ILE A 11 8.80 10.98 -1.03
C ILE A 11 7.30 10.67 -1.13
N LEU A 12 6.81 10.53 -2.36
CA LEU A 12 5.44 10.12 -2.66
C LEU A 12 5.45 8.70 -3.23
N ASN A 13 4.56 7.84 -2.73
CA ASN A 13 4.38 6.51 -3.30
C ASN A 13 2.90 6.16 -3.35
N GLN A 14 2.40 5.82 -4.53
CA GLN A 14 1.04 5.37 -4.75
C GLN A 14 1.06 3.99 -5.39
N HIS A 15 0.47 3.01 -4.72
CA HIS A 15 0.35 1.61 -5.16
C HIS A 15 1.69 0.89 -5.46
N GLY A 16 2.82 1.54 -5.24
CA GLY A 16 4.15 0.96 -5.44
C GLY A 16 4.67 0.30 -4.17
N PHE A 17 5.39 -0.80 -4.36
CA PHE A 17 6.18 -1.40 -3.29
C PHE A 17 7.24 -0.40 -2.78
N PHE A 18 7.53 -0.47 -1.49
CA PHE A 18 8.64 0.27 -0.88
C PHE A 18 9.35 -0.57 0.18
N ASN A 19 10.64 -0.28 0.36
CA ASN A 19 11.42 -0.73 1.51
C ASN A 19 11.54 0.44 2.49
N ILE A 20 11.07 0.26 3.73
CA ILE A 20 11.02 1.33 4.75
C ILE A 20 12.42 1.82 5.13
N GLU A 21 13.43 0.95 5.11
CA GLU A 21 14.82 1.35 5.40
C GLU A 21 15.38 2.24 4.29
N GLU A 22 15.05 1.95 3.03
CA GLU A 22 15.45 2.80 1.90
C GLU A 22 14.73 4.14 1.90
N ILE A 23 13.45 4.16 2.33
CA ILE A 23 12.73 5.42 2.56
C ILE A 23 13.45 6.23 3.65
N LYS A 24 13.79 5.60 4.78
CA LYS A 24 14.49 6.27 5.87
C LYS A 24 15.86 6.81 5.45
N ARG A 25 16.62 6.03 4.68
CA ARG A 25 17.97 6.40 4.23
C ARG A 25 17.96 7.59 3.29
N THR A 26 16.99 7.63 2.37
CA THR A 26 16.95 8.64 1.30
C THR A 26 16.16 9.90 1.68
N LEU A 27 15.45 9.89 2.80
CA LEU A 27 14.68 11.02 3.30
C LEU A 27 15.54 11.82 4.28
N VAL A 28 15.64 13.15 4.07
CA VAL A 28 16.34 14.04 5.01
C VAL A 28 15.73 13.95 6.42
N PRO A 29 16.50 14.28 7.48
CA PRO A 29 15.93 14.45 8.81
C PRO A 29 14.79 15.49 8.81
N GLY A 30 13.60 15.06 9.21
CA GLY A 30 12.40 15.91 9.20
C GLY A 30 11.65 15.97 7.86
N GLY A 31 12.12 15.25 6.83
CA GLY A 31 11.38 15.06 5.58
C GLY A 31 10.11 14.25 5.78
N VAL A 32 9.28 14.21 4.73
CA VAL A 32 7.95 13.58 4.78
C VAL A 32 7.85 12.43 3.78
N PHE A 33 7.29 11.31 4.24
CA PHE A 33 6.84 10.23 3.35
C PHE A 33 5.32 10.19 3.33
N LEU A 34 4.73 10.26 2.13
CA LEU A 34 3.29 10.09 1.93
C LEU A 34 3.06 8.89 1.01
N SER A 35 2.27 7.93 1.52
CA SER A 35 1.96 6.70 0.82
C SER A 35 0.47 6.46 0.71
N GLN A 36 0.03 5.92 -0.42
CA GLN A 36 -1.28 5.31 -0.60
C GLN A 36 -1.09 3.87 -1.04
N GLN A 37 -1.66 2.94 -0.28
CA GLN A 37 -1.48 1.51 -0.48
C GLN A 37 -2.82 0.78 -0.50
N VAL A 38 -2.81 -0.41 -1.09
CA VAL A 38 -3.96 -1.32 -1.13
C VAL A 38 -3.86 -2.25 0.07
N ASP A 39 -4.90 -2.26 0.90
CA ASP A 39 -4.97 -3.17 2.03
C ASP A 39 -5.06 -4.63 1.55
N GLY A 40 -4.57 -5.56 2.36
CA GLY A 40 -4.66 -6.99 2.08
C GLY A 40 -6.09 -7.46 1.82
N GLN A 41 -7.08 -6.84 2.45
CA GLN A 41 -8.50 -7.21 2.28
C GLN A 41 -9.14 -6.70 0.98
N ASN A 42 -8.38 -6.09 0.08
CA ASN A 42 -8.88 -5.62 -1.20
C ASN A 42 -9.52 -6.76 -2.01
N MET A 43 -10.79 -6.58 -2.41
CA MET A 43 -11.59 -7.54 -3.18
C MET A 43 -11.82 -8.89 -2.48
N ALA A 44 -11.77 -8.93 -1.15
CA ALA A 44 -12.07 -10.15 -0.37
C ALA A 44 -13.49 -10.70 -0.60
N ASP A 45 -14.44 -9.85 -0.98
CA ASP A 45 -15.80 -10.24 -1.37
C ASP A 45 -15.84 -10.97 -2.71
N LEU A 46 -15.10 -10.49 -3.72
CA LEU A 46 -14.97 -11.16 -5.00
C LEU A 46 -14.28 -12.52 -4.84
N ALA A 47 -13.19 -12.58 -4.06
CA ALA A 47 -12.50 -13.84 -3.79
C ALA A 47 -13.44 -14.88 -3.15
N ARG A 48 -14.23 -14.47 -2.15
CA ARG A 48 -15.25 -15.33 -1.52
C ARG A 48 -16.33 -15.79 -2.50
N ALA A 49 -16.73 -14.95 -3.46
CA ALA A 49 -17.73 -15.34 -4.45
C ALA A 49 -17.25 -16.48 -5.38
N PHE A 50 -15.93 -16.68 -5.49
CA PHE A 50 -15.31 -17.77 -6.25
C PHE A 50 -14.73 -18.88 -5.36
N ASP A 51 -15.09 -18.91 -4.06
CA ASP A 51 -14.55 -19.85 -3.07
C ASP A 51 -13.01 -19.83 -2.97
N VAL A 52 -12.41 -18.66 -3.22
CA VAL A 52 -10.97 -18.42 -3.06
C VAL A 52 -10.73 -17.77 -1.71
N SER A 53 -9.83 -18.35 -0.93
CA SER A 53 -9.29 -17.74 0.28
C SER A 53 -7.84 -17.33 0.06
N TYR A 54 -7.48 -16.16 0.57
CA TYR A 54 -6.10 -15.74 0.69
C TYR A 54 -5.87 -15.18 2.09
N ASP A 55 -4.64 -15.28 2.57
CA ASP A 55 -4.23 -14.69 3.84
C ASP A 55 -3.30 -13.51 3.54
N SER A 56 -3.64 -12.35 4.06
CA SER A 56 -2.79 -11.18 3.99
C SER A 56 -2.82 -10.49 5.33
N THR A 57 -1.63 -10.35 5.93
CA THR A 57 -1.43 -9.55 7.13
C THR A 57 -1.29 -8.07 6.80
N TYR A 58 -1.06 -7.74 5.52
CA TYR A 58 -0.75 -6.40 5.05
C TYR A 58 -1.93 -5.48 5.35
N SER A 59 -1.72 -4.63 6.35
CA SER A 59 -2.73 -3.72 6.85
C SER A 59 -2.10 -2.39 7.21
N ARG A 60 -2.92 -1.34 7.23
CA ARG A 60 -2.51 -0.01 7.68
C ARG A 60 -1.79 -0.06 9.04
N ASP A 61 -2.32 -0.83 9.99
CA ASP A 61 -1.79 -0.90 11.34
C ASP A 61 -0.43 -1.62 11.40
N GLU A 62 -0.24 -2.66 10.58
CA GLU A 62 1.06 -3.31 10.42
C GLU A 62 2.09 -2.32 9.84
N VAL A 63 1.72 -1.62 8.77
CA VAL A 63 2.59 -0.62 8.13
C VAL A 63 2.98 0.48 9.11
N CYS A 64 2.02 1.10 9.80
CA CYS A 64 2.30 2.14 10.80
C CYS A 64 3.20 1.64 11.93
N ARG A 65 3.01 0.40 12.40
CA ARG A 65 3.86 -0.20 13.42
C ARG A 65 5.31 -0.35 12.93
N ASN A 66 5.50 -0.81 11.69
CA ASN A 66 6.82 -1.00 11.11
C ASN A 66 7.55 0.33 10.91
N PHE A 67 6.85 1.38 10.47
CA PHE A 67 7.41 2.74 10.41
C PHE A 67 7.76 3.29 11.80
N GLY A 68 6.87 3.12 12.79
CA GLY A 68 7.12 3.55 14.17
C GLY A 68 8.33 2.85 14.81
N ALA A 69 8.50 1.54 14.55
CA ALA A 69 9.67 0.79 15.00
C ALA A 69 11.00 1.30 14.41
N LEU A 70 10.96 1.93 13.23
CA LEU A 70 12.10 2.60 12.60
C LEU A 70 12.23 4.09 12.98
N GLY A 71 11.42 4.58 13.93
CA GLY A 71 11.53 5.93 14.48
C GLY A 71 10.87 7.02 13.65
N PHE A 72 9.96 6.67 12.74
CA PHE A 72 9.09 7.65 12.10
C PHE A 72 7.97 8.08 13.05
N ASP A 73 7.61 9.36 12.97
CA ASP A 73 6.37 9.86 13.54
C ASP A 73 5.22 9.66 12.54
N ILE A 74 4.07 9.16 13.01
CA ILE A 74 2.90 8.91 12.18
C ILE A 74 1.93 10.07 12.35
N ASN A 75 2.10 11.10 11.53
CA ASN A 75 1.28 12.32 11.60
C ASN A 75 -0.19 12.05 11.23
N ARG A 76 -0.43 11.17 10.26
CA ARG A 76 -1.77 10.83 9.74
C ARG A 76 -1.78 9.43 9.18
N SER A 77 -2.84 8.68 9.46
CA SER A 77 -3.07 7.35 8.93
C SER A 77 -4.57 7.10 8.81
N GLU A 78 -5.02 6.73 7.61
CA GLU A 78 -6.42 6.61 7.27
C GLU A 78 -6.66 5.39 6.40
N THR A 79 -7.87 4.84 6.46
CA THR A 79 -8.37 3.84 5.53
C THR A 79 -9.50 4.43 4.71
N HIS A 80 -9.66 3.91 3.50
CA HIS A 80 -10.81 4.22 2.66
C HIS A 80 -11.29 2.95 1.98
N GLU A 81 -12.61 2.75 1.97
CA GLU A 81 -13.27 1.64 1.30
C GLU A 81 -14.20 2.21 0.24
N CYS A 82 -14.20 1.60 -0.95
CA CYS A 82 -15.06 1.98 -2.05
C CYS A 82 -15.70 0.74 -2.68
N THR A 83 -16.90 0.92 -3.24
CA THR A 83 -17.59 -0.13 -3.99
C THR A 83 -17.18 -0.06 -5.46
N ASN A 84 -16.90 -1.23 -6.05
CA ASN A 84 -16.66 -1.38 -7.48
C ASN A 84 -17.86 -2.08 -8.12
N ASP A 85 -18.51 -1.42 -9.07
CA ASP A 85 -19.64 -1.98 -9.81
C ASP A 85 -19.19 -2.48 -11.19
N PHE A 86 -19.36 -3.78 -11.44
CA PHE A 86 -19.13 -4.38 -12.75
C PHE A 86 -20.46 -4.61 -13.46
N THR A 87 -20.69 -3.89 -14.57
CA THR A 87 -21.92 -4.00 -15.36
C THR A 87 -21.80 -5.02 -16.51
N ASP A 88 -20.61 -5.59 -16.70
CA ASP A 88 -20.28 -6.57 -17.73
C ASP A 88 -19.41 -7.69 -17.15
N VAL A 89 -19.75 -8.94 -17.47
CA VAL A 89 -18.99 -10.11 -17.00
C VAL A 89 -17.58 -10.12 -17.61
N GLY A 90 -17.42 -9.65 -18.84
CA GLY A 90 -16.13 -9.51 -19.49
C GLY A 90 -15.19 -8.57 -18.73
N ALA A 91 -15.70 -7.48 -18.17
CA ALA A 91 -14.93 -6.55 -17.34
C ALA A 91 -14.39 -7.23 -16.06
N THR A 92 -15.21 -8.05 -15.40
CA THR A 92 -14.78 -8.83 -14.22
C THR A 92 -13.70 -9.84 -14.61
N VAL A 93 -13.90 -10.59 -15.70
CA VAL A 93 -12.91 -11.56 -16.20
C VAL A 93 -11.60 -10.88 -16.61
N TYR A 94 -11.68 -9.72 -17.27
CA TYR A 94 -10.51 -8.95 -17.64
C TYR A 94 -9.72 -8.50 -16.40
N LEU A 95 -10.38 -7.96 -15.38
CA LEU A 95 -9.73 -7.55 -14.15
C LEU A 95 -8.96 -8.71 -13.49
N LEU A 96 -9.61 -9.87 -13.38
CA LEU A 96 -9.02 -11.08 -12.78
C LEU A 96 -7.86 -11.67 -13.59
N THR A 97 -7.73 -11.33 -14.86
CA THR A 97 -6.64 -11.80 -15.74
C THR A 97 -5.53 -10.78 -15.92
N ALA A 98 -5.83 -9.48 -15.73
CA ALA A 98 -4.89 -8.39 -15.92
C ALA A 98 -4.10 -8.03 -14.65
N ILE A 99 -4.64 -8.33 -13.46
CA ILE A 99 -3.95 -8.14 -12.19
C ILE A 99 -3.20 -9.44 -11.86
N PRO A 100 -1.85 -9.43 -11.82
CA PRO A 100 -1.03 -10.61 -11.56
C PRO A 100 -1.07 -11.09 -10.10
#